data_AF-A0A7V9DF13-F1
#
_entry.id   AF-A0A7V9DF13-F1
#
_cell.length_a   1.000
_cell.length_b   1.000
_cell.length_c   1.000
_cell.angle_alpha   90.00
_cell.angle_beta   90.00
_cell.angle_gamma   90.00
#
_symmetry.space_group_name_H-M   'P 1'
#
loop_
_entity.id
_entity.type
_entity.pdbx_description
1 polymer ?
#
loop_
_entity_poly.entity_id
_entity_poly.type
_entity_poly.pdbx_seq_one_letter_code
_entity_poly.pdbx_strand_id
1 'polypeptide(L)'
;MNRPETRYAWNGDVSLAYQVVGDGPADLLYLQGYCSNVDMNWESPFLAHFLRGLARHARLIVTDRRGWGCSERFTPGYVPDVDVLTDDIQAVMSAAGSEQASILATYESAIVASLFAAVYPDLTRSLILVDPQVTYLPTDELPWMPTHARWQTQIELVRGTWGTPEWWDFPAGVEGEWFSRYARASVTPGGLAAELGSYLETDVRAVLPSIQVPTLVLVDTDAFYEVLPETGHFVASKIPGARVVEHSSQGGHHFHWYARGDAIVDEVGRFLARIRQEEASFDRVLATVLFTDIVGSTELAAELGDRRWRELVERHHATVRTLLARYRGTEMDTAGDGFFAAFEGPARAVRCALAITDAVRPLGIEVRAGLHTGEVERVDAKVGGLAVSIGARVAALAASSEVLVSQTVRDLMVGSDLVFADRGSHELKGVPGTWRVYVVGQHSND
;
A
#
# COMPACT_ATOMS: atom_id res chain seq x y z
N MET A 1 12.02 -18.45 -14.83
CA MET A 1 11.78 -18.32 -13.38
C MET A 1 11.45 -19.73 -12.89
N ASN A 2 12.14 -20.22 -11.87
CA ASN A 2 11.83 -21.53 -11.28
C ASN A 2 10.40 -21.51 -10.72
N ARG A 3 9.72 -22.67 -10.73
CA ARG A 3 8.39 -22.79 -10.12
C ARG A 3 8.48 -22.41 -8.64
N PRO A 4 7.54 -21.60 -8.10
CA PRO A 4 7.52 -21.27 -6.68
C PRO A 4 7.41 -22.54 -5.82
N GLU A 5 7.96 -22.48 -4.62
CA GLU A 5 7.88 -23.56 -3.65
C GLU A 5 6.54 -23.51 -2.93
N THR A 6 5.80 -24.63 -2.93
CA THR A 6 4.55 -24.79 -2.17
C THR A 6 4.87 -24.97 -0.68
N ARG A 7 4.23 -24.17 0.15
CA ARG A 7 4.33 -24.16 1.61
C ARG A 7 2.95 -24.33 2.23
N TYR A 8 2.92 -24.61 3.52
CA TYR A 8 1.68 -24.83 4.26
C TYR A 8 1.57 -23.90 5.45
N ALA A 9 0.45 -23.20 5.52
CA ALA A 9 -0.02 -22.52 6.73
C ALA A 9 -0.94 -23.48 7.50
N TRP A 10 -1.07 -23.27 8.81
CA TRP A 10 -1.85 -24.15 9.68
C TRP A 10 -2.87 -23.33 10.46
N ASN A 11 -4.16 -23.68 10.30
CA ASN A 11 -5.25 -23.19 11.13
C ASN A 11 -5.76 -24.36 11.99
N GLY A 12 -5.23 -24.48 13.20
CA GLY A 12 -5.39 -25.69 14.00
C GLY A 12 -4.83 -26.91 13.27
N ASP A 13 -5.67 -27.92 13.04
CA ASP A 13 -5.31 -29.16 12.33
C ASP A 13 -5.49 -29.05 10.80
N VAL A 14 -5.90 -27.89 10.28
CA VAL A 14 -6.14 -27.67 8.85
C VAL A 14 -4.90 -27.09 8.18
N SER A 15 -4.34 -27.82 7.21
CA SER A 15 -3.24 -27.33 6.38
C SER A 15 -3.73 -26.58 5.15
N LEU A 16 -3.17 -25.40 4.88
CA LEU A 16 -3.52 -24.51 3.78
C LEU A 16 -2.30 -24.31 2.89
N ALA A 17 -2.35 -24.78 1.65
CA ALA A 17 -1.27 -24.68 0.69
C ALA A 17 -1.21 -23.28 0.08
N TYR A 18 -0.02 -22.67 0.11
CA TYR A 18 0.24 -21.37 -0.47
C TYR A 18 1.63 -21.28 -1.12
N GLN A 19 1.78 -20.29 -1.99
CA GLN A 19 3.04 -19.93 -2.63
C GLN A 19 3.23 -18.41 -2.56
N VAL A 20 4.49 -17.98 -2.49
CA VAL A 20 4.86 -16.55 -2.57
C VAL A 20 5.66 -16.31 -3.84
N VAL A 21 5.28 -15.29 -4.60
CA VAL A 21 5.88 -14.95 -5.90
C VAL A 21 6.24 -13.47 -5.95
N GLY A 22 7.49 -13.19 -6.31
CA GLY A 22 8.01 -11.82 -6.38
C GLY A 22 8.39 -11.26 -5.01
N ASP A 23 8.89 -10.02 -5.03
CA ASP A 23 9.44 -9.27 -3.90
C ASP A 23 8.91 -7.83 -3.87
N GLY A 24 7.73 -7.62 -4.48
CA GLY A 24 7.10 -6.31 -4.55
C GLY A 24 6.85 -5.67 -3.18
N PRO A 25 6.75 -4.34 -3.11
CA PRO A 25 6.74 -3.58 -1.85
C PRO A 25 5.42 -3.67 -1.05
N ALA A 26 4.44 -4.41 -1.56
CA ALA A 26 3.11 -4.57 -0.99
C ALA A 26 2.65 -6.00 -1.24
N ASP A 27 1.91 -6.58 -0.30
CA ASP A 27 1.33 -7.91 -0.45
C ASP A 27 0.01 -7.88 -1.21
N LEU A 28 -0.16 -8.88 -2.08
CA LEU A 28 -1.42 -9.18 -2.75
C LEU A 28 -1.77 -10.63 -2.46
N LEU A 29 -2.79 -10.88 -1.65
CA LEU A 29 -3.34 -12.22 -1.46
C LEU A 29 -4.36 -12.50 -2.57
N TYR A 30 -4.18 -13.60 -3.28
CA TYR A 30 -5.06 -14.02 -4.36
C TYR A 30 -5.88 -15.26 -3.96
N LEU A 31 -7.19 -15.05 -3.83
CA LEU A 31 -8.21 -16.06 -3.56
C LEU A 31 -8.91 -16.44 -4.87
N GLN A 32 -8.38 -17.49 -5.50
CA GLN A 32 -8.91 -17.99 -6.76
C GLN A 32 -10.20 -18.78 -6.54
N GLY A 33 -11.28 -18.34 -7.18
CA GLY A 33 -12.54 -19.06 -7.24
C GLY A 33 -12.60 -20.13 -8.34
N TYR A 34 -13.57 -21.03 -8.18
CA TYR A 34 -13.99 -22.11 -9.08
C TYR A 34 -13.01 -23.26 -9.32
N CYS A 35 -11.72 -22.99 -9.46
CA CYS A 35 -10.64 -23.99 -9.54
C CYS A 35 -9.37 -23.36 -8.99
N SER A 36 -8.68 -24.02 -8.05
CA SER A 36 -7.33 -23.63 -7.63
C SER A 36 -6.47 -24.85 -7.32
N ASN A 37 -5.21 -24.81 -7.75
CA ASN A 37 -4.18 -25.75 -7.34
C ASN A 37 -2.79 -25.11 -7.51
N VAL A 38 -2.14 -24.72 -6.42
CA VAL A 38 -0.86 -23.98 -6.45
C VAL A 38 0.27 -24.69 -7.20
N ASP A 39 0.29 -26.03 -7.24
CA ASP A 39 1.31 -26.79 -7.98
C ASP A 39 1.04 -26.82 -9.49
N MET A 40 -0.24 -26.89 -9.88
CA MET A 40 -0.66 -27.00 -11.28
C MET A 40 -0.87 -25.65 -11.97
N ASN A 41 -1.07 -24.57 -11.21
CA ASN A 41 -1.29 -23.21 -11.75
C ASN A 41 -0.23 -22.79 -12.78
N TRP A 42 1.00 -23.27 -12.64
CA TRP A 42 2.15 -22.93 -13.48
C TRP A 42 2.29 -23.76 -14.75
N GLU A 43 1.42 -24.75 -14.95
CA GLU A 43 1.42 -25.60 -16.14
C GLU A 43 0.67 -24.96 -17.33
N SER A 44 -0.43 -24.24 -17.06
CA SER A 44 -1.10 -23.46 -18.11
C SER A 44 -0.32 -22.19 -18.42
N PRO A 45 0.01 -21.92 -19.70
CA PRO A 45 0.69 -20.69 -20.09
C PRO A 45 -0.16 -19.44 -19.78
N PHE A 46 -1.50 -19.55 -19.84
CA PHE A 46 -2.41 -18.45 -19.59
C PHE A 46 -2.47 -18.09 -18.10
N LEU A 47 -2.70 -19.09 -17.24
CA LEU A 47 -2.74 -18.87 -15.79
C LEU A 47 -1.37 -18.46 -15.24
N ALA A 48 -0.28 -19.08 -15.71
CA ALA A 48 1.07 -18.69 -15.32
C ALA A 48 1.43 -17.26 -15.78
N HIS A 49 0.92 -16.82 -16.93
CA HIS A 49 1.08 -15.45 -17.41
C HIS A 49 0.30 -14.46 -16.53
N PHE A 50 -0.96 -14.76 -16.22
CA PHE A 50 -1.79 -13.97 -15.31
C PHE A 50 -1.13 -13.78 -13.93
N LEU A 51 -0.68 -14.87 -13.29
CA LEU A 51 -0.02 -14.81 -11.99
C LEU A 51 1.30 -14.02 -12.02
N ARG A 52 2.09 -14.15 -13.10
CA ARG A 52 3.29 -13.32 -13.27
C ARG A 52 2.94 -11.85 -13.49
N GLY A 53 1.83 -11.57 -14.16
CA GLY A 53 1.29 -10.23 -14.33
C GLY A 53 1.01 -9.58 -12.99
N LEU A 54 0.24 -10.26 -12.12
CA LEU A 54 -0.03 -9.79 -10.76
C LEU A 54 1.25 -9.59 -9.94
N ALA A 55 2.17 -10.56 -9.99
CA ALA A 55 3.45 -10.50 -9.26
C ALA A 55 4.41 -9.40 -9.74
N ARG A 56 4.15 -8.74 -10.88
CA ARG A 56 4.90 -7.53 -11.28
C ARG A 56 4.49 -6.29 -10.48
N HIS A 57 3.29 -6.28 -9.90
CA HIS A 57 2.75 -5.12 -9.20
C HIS A 57 2.84 -5.23 -7.67
N ALA A 58 2.99 -6.45 -7.15
CA ALA A 58 2.98 -6.78 -5.72
C ALA A 58 3.78 -8.07 -5.44
N ARG A 59 4.12 -8.30 -4.16
CA ARG A 59 4.50 -9.63 -3.67
C ARG A 59 3.23 -10.46 -3.60
N LEU A 60 3.09 -11.41 -4.53
CA LEU A 60 1.87 -12.18 -4.71
C LEU A 60 1.88 -13.40 -3.76
N ILE A 61 0.84 -13.53 -2.95
CA ILE A 61 0.56 -14.70 -2.14
C ILE A 61 -0.60 -15.44 -2.81
N VAL A 62 -0.34 -16.60 -3.38
CA VAL A 62 -1.37 -17.45 -4.01
C VAL A 62 -1.69 -18.57 -3.03
N THR A 63 -2.95 -18.80 -2.73
CA THR A 63 -3.37 -19.87 -1.82
C THR A 63 -4.50 -20.69 -2.41
N ASP A 64 -4.46 -21.99 -2.17
CA ASP A 64 -5.64 -22.83 -2.35
C ASP A 64 -6.52 -22.67 -1.12
N ARG A 65 -7.80 -22.31 -1.29
CA ARG A 65 -8.74 -22.25 -0.16
C ARG A 65 -8.90 -23.64 0.45
N ARG A 66 -9.30 -23.74 1.72
CA ARG A 66 -9.72 -25.02 2.30
C ARG A 66 -10.78 -25.67 1.40
N GLY A 67 -10.65 -26.97 1.18
CA GLY A 67 -11.45 -27.73 0.20
C GLY A 67 -10.81 -27.85 -1.17
N TRP A 68 -9.85 -26.99 -1.50
CA TRP A 68 -9.32 -26.80 -2.84
C TRP A 68 -7.83 -27.18 -2.96
N GLY A 69 -7.43 -27.52 -4.17
CA GLY A 69 -6.04 -27.75 -4.58
C GLY A 69 -5.24 -28.65 -3.65
N CYS A 70 -4.12 -28.14 -3.17
CA CYS A 70 -3.22 -28.81 -2.24
C CYS A 70 -3.56 -28.55 -0.76
N SER A 71 -4.58 -27.74 -0.46
CA SER A 71 -5.08 -27.53 0.90
C SER A 71 -5.93 -28.70 1.39
N GLU A 72 -6.16 -28.74 2.70
CA GLU A 72 -6.98 -29.75 3.35
C GLU A 72 -8.37 -29.84 2.71
N ARG A 73 -8.89 -31.06 2.51
CA ARG A 73 -10.17 -31.27 1.82
C ARG A 73 -11.34 -31.09 2.77
N PHE A 74 -12.50 -30.75 2.21
CA PHE A 74 -13.75 -30.81 2.97
C PHE A 74 -14.02 -32.24 3.43
N THR A 75 -14.48 -32.35 4.67
CA THR A 75 -15.06 -33.62 5.13
C THR A 75 -16.39 -33.80 4.40
N PRO A 76 -16.70 -35.00 3.86
CA PRO A 76 -17.96 -35.22 3.16
C PRO A 76 -19.17 -34.80 4.00
N GLY A 77 -20.02 -33.92 3.45
CA GLY A 77 -21.20 -33.39 4.13
C GLY A 77 -20.94 -32.24 5.10
N TYR A 78 -19.70 -31.75 5.20
CA TYR A 78 -19.34 -30.62 6.05
C TYR A 78 -18.47 -29.63 5.27
N VAL A 79 -19.05 -28.45 5.02
CA VAL A 79 -18.35 -27.26 4.55
C VAL A 79 -18.33 -26.29 5.73
N PRO A 80 -17.16 -25.77 6.13
CA PRO A 80 -17.09 -24.82 7.24
C PRO A 80 -17.85 -23.53 6.93
N ASP A 81 -18.33 -22.89 8.01
CA ASP A 81 -18.92 -21.56 7.94
C ASP A 81 -17.91 -20.53 7.42
N VAL A 82 -18.42 -19.43 6.84
CA VAL A 82 -17.58 -18.41 6.18
C VAL A 82 -16.60 -17.77 7.16
N ASP A 83 -16.95 -17.62 8.43
CA ASP A 83 -16.08 -17.09 9.48
C ASP A 83 -14.82 -17.98 9.66
N VAL A 84 -14.98 -19.29 9.70
CA VAL A 84 -13.86 -20.24 9.75
C VAL A 84 -12.95 -20.10 8.52
N LEU A 85 -13.54 -19.84 7.34
CA LEU A 85 -12.76 -19.58 6.12
C LEU A 85 -12.04 -18.22 6.15
N THR A 86 -12.50 -17.25 6.93
CA THR A 86 -11.76 -16.00 7.15
C THR A 86 -10.53 -16.20 8.05
N ASP A 87 -10.61 -17.12 9.02
CA ASP A 87 -9.43 -17.47 9.85
C ASP A 87 -8.33 -18.14 9.02
N ASP A 88 -8.70 -18.88 7.95
CA ASP A 88 -7.76 -19.47 7.01
C ASP A 88 -6.94 -18.40 6.27
N ILE A 89 -7.57 -17.28 5.90
CA ILE A 89 -6.87 -16.15 5.29
C ILE A 89 -5.82 -15.60 6.25
N GLN A 90 -6.18 -15.41 7.52
CA GLN A 90 -5.26 -14.90 8.53
C GLN A 90 -4.08 -15.88 8.77
N ALA A 91 -4.34 -17.19 8.79
CA ALA A 91 -3.30 -18.20 8.93
C ALA A 91 -2.30 -18.15 7.77
N VAL A 92 -2.80 -18.04 6.52
CA VAL A 92 -1.96 -17.93 5.32
C VAL A 92 -1.14 -16.63 5.33
N MET A 93 -1.77 -15.49 5.63
CA MET A 93 -1.08 -14.20 5.73
C MET A 93 0.03 -14.25 6.79
N SER A 94 -0.26 -14.80 7.96
CA SER A 94 0.72 -14.94 9.06
C SER A 94 1.89 -15.83 8.65
N ALA A 95 1.64 -16.99 8.04
CA ALA A 95 2.68 -17.90 7.57
C ALA A 95 3.52 -17.31 6.41
N ALA A 96 2.92 -16.43 5.61
CA ALA A 96 3.63 -15.69 4.56
C ALA A 96 4.42 -14.48 5.09
N GLY A 97 4.28 -14.12 6.37
CA GLY A 97 4.89 -12.92 6.94
C GLY A 97 4.26 -11.63 6.39
N SER A 98 2.95 -11.66 6.15
CA SER A 98 2.15 -10.53 5.69
C SER A 98 1.35 -9.95 6.86
N GLU A 99 1.68 -8.72 7.26
CA GLU A 99 0.95 -8.00 8.31
C GLU A 99 -0.33 -7.34 7.76
N GLN A 100 -0.32 -6.99 6.48
CA GLN A 100 -1.45 -6.39 5.77
C GLN A 100 -1.33 -6.70 4.26
N ALA A 101 -2.43 -7.05 3.61
CA ALA A 101 -2.45 -7.36 2.18
C ALA A 101 -3.63 -6.71 1.45
N SER A 102 -3.45 -6.41 0.17
CA SER A 102 -4.58 -6.24 -0.74
C SER A 102 -5.15 -7.63 -1.06
N ILE A 103 -6.46 -7.77 -1.07
CA ILE A 103 -7.11 -9.08 -1.29
C ILE A 103 -7.78 -9.07 -2.67
N LEU A 104 -7.32 -9.93 -3.58
CA LEU A 104 -7.95 -10.18 -4.86
C LEU A 104 -8.75 -11.47 -4.78
N ALA A 105 -10.06 -11.40 -5.01
CA ALA A 105 -10.94 -12.57 -5.00
C ALA A 105 -11.77 -12.65 -6.27
N THR A 106 -11.92 -13.85 -6.81
CA THR A 106 -12.75 -14.11 -7.99
C THR A 106 -13.99 -14.92 -7.63
N TYR A 107 -15.11 -14.61 -8.30
CA TYR A 107 -16.36 -15.38 -8.22
C TYR A 107 -16.87 -15.58 -6.79
N GLU A 108 -17.02 -16.82 -6.34
CA GLU A 108 -17.53 -17.19 -5.02
C GLU A 108 -16.55 -16.90 -3.88
N SER A 109 -15.26 -16.76 -4.18
CA SER A 109 -14.27 -16.35 -3.17
C SER A 109 -14.54 -14.93 -2.66
N ALA A 110 -15.33 -14.13 -3.38
CA ALA A 110 -15.79 -12.82 -2.95
C ALA A 110 -16.60 -12.88 -1.65
N ILE A 111 -17.29 -13.99 -1.34
CA ILE A 111 -18.01 -14.17 -0.08
C ILE A 111 -17.04 -14.06 1.11
N VAL A 112 -15.99 -14.90 1.09
CA VAL A 112 -14.99 -14.96 2.15
C VAL A 112 -14.18 -13.67 2.21
N ALA A 113 -13.77 -13.15 1.05
CA ALA A 113 -12.99 -11.90 0.97
C ALA A 113 -13.76 -10.68 1.48
N SER A 114 -15.07 -10.59 1.18
CA SER A 114 -15.92 -9.48 1.66
C SER A 114 -16.10 -9.53 3.18
N LEU A 115 -16.32 -10.72 3.75
CA LEU A 115 -16.40 -10.88 5.20
C LEU A 115 -15.05 -10.54 5.86
N PHE A 116 -13.95 -11.05 5.32
CA PHE A 116 -12.61 -10.76 5.84
C PHE A 116 -12.31 -9.27 5.85
N ALA A 117 -12.58 -8.56 4.74
CA ALA A 117 -12.35 -7.13 4.62
C ALA A 117 -13.19 -6.28 5.60
N ALA A 118 -14.39 -6.76 5.96
CA ALA A 118 -15.26 -6.09 6.92
C ALA A 118 -14.87 -6.35 8.38
N VAL A 119 -14.47 -7.58 8.71
CA VAL A 119 -14.10 -7.97 10.08
C VAL A 119 -12.67 -7.56 10.42
N TYR A 120 -11.77 -7.61 9.45
CA TYR A 120 -10.33 -7.34 9.63
C TYR A 120 -9.84 -6.20 8.72
N PRO A 121 -10.39 -4.97 8.85
CA PRO A 121 -9.96 -3.84 8.03
C PRO A 121 -8.48 -3.48 8.23
N ASP A 122 -7.94 -3.68 9.44
CA ASP A 122 -6.52 -3.40 9.72
C ASP A 122 -5.56 -4.35 8.99
N LEU A 123 -6.00 -5.58 8.71
CA LEU A 123 -5.24 -6.58 7.93
C LEU A 123 -5.50 -6.45 6.42
N THR A 124 -6.50 -5.67 6.03
CA THR A 124 -6.93 -5.52 4.63
C THR A 124 -6.53 -4.16 4.10
N ARG A 125 -5.48 -4.10 3.28
CA ARG A 125 -5.05 -2.83 2.64
C ARG A 125 -6.06 -2.31 1.63
N SER A 126 -6.64 -3.22 0.85
CA SER A 126 -7.67 -2.96 -0.14
C SER A 126 -8.35 -4.25 -0.60
N LEU A 127 -9.52 -4.14 -1.21
CA LEU A 127 -10.29 -5.26 -1.73
C LEU A 127 -10.45 -5.15 -3.25
N ILE A 128 -10.21 -6.24 -3.97
CA ILE A 128 -10.41 -6.34 -5.41
C ILE A 128 -11.28 -7.55 -5.69
N LEU A 129 -12.44 -7.32 -6.29
CA LEU A 129 -13.43 -8.35 -6.57
C LEU A 129 -13.60 -8.50 -8.09
N VAL A 130 -13.38 -9.71 -8.62
CA VAL A 130 -13.56 -10.03 -10.03
C VAL A 130 -14.80 -10.88 -10.19
N ASP A 131 -15.80 -10.33 -10.89
CA ASP A 131 -17.10 -10.96 -11.15
C ASP A 131 -17.72 -11.57 -9.87
N PRO A 132 -17.90 -10.78 -8.79
CA PRO A 132 -18.20 -11.32 -7.47
C PRO A 132 -19.58 -11.95 -7.34
N GLN A 133 -19.65 -13.04 -6.58
CA GLN A 133 -20.90 -13.57 -6.02
C GLN A 133 -20.91 -13.35 -4.50
N VAL A 134 -22.03 -12.84 -3.98
CA VAL A 134 -22.21 -12.51 -2.54
C VAL A 134 -23.46 -13.15 -1.92
N THR A 135 -24.28 -13.74 -2.77
CA THR A 135 -25.45 -14.58 -2.48
C THR A 135 -25.71 -15.43 -3.73
N TYR A 136 -26.46 -16.51 -3.60
CA TYR A 136 -26.76 -17.44 -4.70
C TYR A 136 -28.24 -17.48 -5.10
N LEU A 137 -29.13 -17.03 -4.22
CA LEU A 137 -30.57 -17.11 -4.43
C LEU A 137 -31.19 -15.74 -4.75
N PRO A 138 -32.38 -15.71 -5.38
CA PRO A 138 -33.08 -14.46 -5.67
C PRO A 138 -33.52 -13.79 -4.38
N THR A 139 -33.41 -12.46 -4.37
CA THR A 139 -33.85 -11.60 -3.28
C THR A 139 -34.56 -10.38 -3.85
N ASP A 140 -35.21 -9.58 -3.01
CA ASP A 140 -35.87 -8.35 -3.47
C ASP A 140 -34.90 -7.37 -4.16
N GLU A 141 -33.62 -7.39 -3.75
CA GLU A 141 -32.58 -6.53 -4.30
C GLU A 141 -31.81 -7.16 -5.48
N LEU A 142 -31.80 -8.49 -5.58
CA LEU A 142 -31.19 -9.24 -6.69
C LEU A 142 -32.18 -10.24 -7.29
N PRO A 143 -33.24 -9.76 -7.97
CA PRO A 143 -34.27 -10.62 -8.56
C PRO A 143 -33.76 -11.47 -9.74
N TRP A 144 -32.59 -11.15 -10.30
CA TRP A 144 -31.99 -11.85 -11.44
C TRP A 144 -31.22 -13.11 -11.07
N MET A 145 -30.95 -13.34 -9.77
CA MET A 145 -30.18 -14.52 -9.34
C MET A 145 -30.92 -15.83 -9.69
N PRO A 146 -30.20 -16.95 -9.87
CA PRO A 146 -30.84 -18.21 -10.24
C PRO A 146 -31.68 -18.78 -9.10
N THR A 147 -32.78 -19.45 -9.43
CA THR A 147 -33.65 -20.08 -8.44
C THR A 147 -32.99 -21.30 -7.80
N HIS A 148 -33.45 -21.70 -6.61
CA HIS A 148 -32.98 -22.92 -5.95
C HIS A 148 -33.12 -24.15 -6.86
N ALA A 149 -34.22 -24.29 -7.60
CA ALA A 149 -34.40 -25.40 -8.55
C ALA A 149 -33.35 -25.39 -9.68
N ARG A 150 -32.97 -24.22 -10.19
CA ARG A 150 -31.91 -24.09 -11.19
C ARG A 150 -30.56 -24.51 -10.63
N TRP A 151 -30.24 -24.11 -9.41
CA TRP A 151 -29.02 -24.55 -8.73
C TRP A 151 -28.99 -26.04 -8.43
N GLN A 152 -30.11 -26.66 -8.07
CA GLN A 152 -30.16 -28.13 -7.90
C GLN A 152 -29.80 -28.86 -9.21
N THR A 153 -30.32 -28.41 -10.36
CA THR A 153 -29.92 -28.94 -11.67
C THR A 153 -28.42 -28.74 -11.93
N GLN A 154 -27.85 -27.58 -11.57
CA GLN A 154 -26.42 -27.33 -11.74
C GLN A 154 -25.56 -28.23 -10.84
N ILE A 155 -25.98 -28.45 -9.59
CA ILE A 155 -25.30 -29.36 -8.65
C ILE A 155 -25.34 -30.81 -9.17
N GLU A 156 -26.45 -31.24 -9.77
CA GLU A 156 -26.53 -32.54 -10.44
C GLU A 156 -25.61 -32.62 -11.67
N LEU A 157 -25.53 -31.54 -12.46
CA LEU A 157 -24.63 -31.45 -13.61
C LEU A 157 -23.16 -31.57 -13.18
N VAL A 158 -22.75 -30.86 -12.13
CA VAL A 158 -21.39 -30.95 -11.52
C VAL A 158 -21.02 -32.41 -11.25
N ARG A 159 -21.95 -33.21 -10.70
CA ARG A 159 -21.68 -34.62 -10.38
C ARG A 159 -21.39 -35.47 -11.61
N GLY A 160 -21.94 -35.09 -12.77
CA GLY A 160 -21.81 -35.84 -14.02
C GLY A 160 -20.71 -35.34 -14.95
N THR A 161 -20.39 -34.04 -14.95
CA THR A 161 -19.53 -33.42 -15.98
C THR A 161 -18.31 -32.69 -15.44
N TRP A 162 -18.14 -32.57 -14.12
CA TRP A 162 -16.97 -31.87 -13.57
C TRP A 162 -15.63 -32.49 -14.02
N GLY A 163 -14.79 -31.67 -14.64
CA GLY A 163 -13.51 -32.07 -15.21
C GLY A 163 -13.60 -32.88 -16.49
N THR A 164 -14.76 -32.89 -17.16
CA THR A 164 -14.94 -33.50 -18.48
C THR A 164 -15.19 -32.43 -19.56
N PRO A 165 -15.00 -32.73 -20.85
CA PRO A 165 -15.27 -31.79 -21.94
C PRO A 165 -16.72 -31.28 -22.03
N GLU A 166 -17.66 -31.98 -21.38
CA GLU A 166 -19.07 -31.58 -21.29
C GLU A 166 -19.32 -30.50 -20.23
N TRP A 167 -18.30 -30.12 -19.46
CA TRP A 167 -18.38 -29.02 -18.51
C TRP A 167 -18.55 -27.66 -19.21
N TRP A 168 -19.20 -26.71 -18.53
CA TRP A 168 -19.38 -25.38 -19.07
C TRP A 168 -18.03 -24.64 -19.18
N ASP A 169 -17.87 -23.87 -20.27
CA ASP A 169 -16.64 -23.13 -20.61
C ASP A 169 -15.35 -23.95 -20.66
N PHE A 170 -15.46 -25.22 -21.08
CA PHE A 170 -14.30 -26.10 -21.24
C PHE A 170 -13.36 -25.62 -22.37
N PRO A 171 -12.06 -25.45 -22.13
CA PRO A 171 -11.13 -24.96 -23.14
C PRO A 171 -10.86 -26.00 -24.23
N ALA A 172 -10.76 -25.54 -25.47
CA ALA A 172 -10.45 -26.41 -26.60
C ALA A 172 -8.94 -26.74 -26.71
N GLY A 173 -8.61 -27.82 -27.41
CA GLY A 173 -7.23 -28.19 -27.73
C GLY A 173 -6.43 -28.68 -26.50
N VAL A 174 -5.13 -28.42 -26.50
CA VAL A 174 -4.19 -28.92 -25.46
C VAL A 174 -4.51 -28.38 -24.05
N GLU A 175 -5.12 -27.20 -23.95
CA GLU A 175 -5.58 -26.66 -22.66
C GLU A 175 -6.73 -27.49 -22.09
N GLY A 176 -7.57 -28.13 -22.91
CA GLY A 176 -8.68 -28.98 -22.44
C GLY A 176 -8.20 -30.20 -21.65
N GLU A 177 -7.13 -30.86 -22.11
CA GLU A 177 -6.53 -31.99 -21.40
C GLU A 177 -5.92 -31.57 -20.07
N TRP A 178 -5.22 -30.43 -20.05
CA TRP A 178 -4.71 -29.85 -18.80
C TRP A 178 -5.86 -29.48 -17.86
N PHE A 179 -6.88 -28.76 -18.35
CA PHE A 179 -8.00 -28.29 -17.57
C PHE A 179 -8.79 -29.45 -16.94
N SER A 180 -8.97 -30.55 -17.66
CA SER A 180 -9.60 -31.78 -17.11
C SER A 180 -8.87 -32.29 -15.87
N ARG A 181 -7.53 -32.34 -15.92
CA ARG A 181 -6.70 -32.75 -14.78
C ARG A 181 -6.74 -31.71 -13.68
N TYR A 182 -6.62 -30.43 -14.06
CA TYR A 182 -6.64 -29.29 -13.15
C TYR A 182 -7.93 -29.20 -12.35
N ALA A 183 -9.10 -29.32 -12.99
CA ALA A 183 -10.41 -29.28 -12.33
C ALA A 183 -10.54 -30.38 -11.27
N ARG A 184 -10.19 -31.63 -11.60
CA ARG A 184 -10.24 -32.76 -10.64
C ARG A 184 -9.20 -32.67 -9.52
N ALA A 185 -8.02 -32.12 -9.81
CA ALA A 185 -6.99 -31.86 -8.81
C ALA A 185 -7.33 -30.64 -7.95
N SER A 186 -8.10 -29.69 -8.48
CA SER A 186 -8.59 -28.52 -7.75
C SER A 186 -9.66 -28.91 -6.77
N VAL A 187 -10.69 -29.65 -7.18
CA VAL A 187 -11.73 -30.16 -6.27
C VAL A 187 -12.36 -31.41 -6.84
N THR A 188 -12.82 -32.29 -5.95
CA THR A 188 -13.62 -33.45 -6.38
C THR A 188 -15.04 -33.00 -6.75
N PRO A 189 -15.77 -33.71 -7.63
CA PRO A 189 -17.16 -33.36 -7.95
C PRO A 189 -18.06 -33.29 -6.71
N GLY A 190 -17.82 -34.18 -5.73
CA GLY A 190 -18.54 -34.18 -4.46
C GLY A 190 -18.21 -32.97 -3.58
N GLY A 191 -16.95 -32.52 -3.58
CA GLY A 191 -16.53 -31.31 -2.86
C GLY A 191 -17.15 -30.05 -3.44
N LEU A 192 -17.14 -29.90 -4.77
CA LEU A 192 -17.78 -28.77 -5.46
C LEU A 192 -19.29 -28.76 -5.22
N ALA A 193 -19.95 -29.91 -5.35
CA ALA A 193 -21.37 -30.05 -5.06
C ALA A 193 -21.72 -29.71 -3.60
N ALA A 194 -20.85 -30.06 -2.65
CA ALA A 194 -21.05 -29.71 -1.24
C ALA A 194 -20.88 -28.22 -0.97
N GLU A 195 -19.85 -27.58 -1.54
CA GLU A 195 -19.63 -26.13 -1.40
C GLU A 195 -20.79 -25.34 -2.00
N LEU A 196 -21.21 -25.67 -3.22
CA LEU A 196 -22.37 -25.05 -3.86
C LEU A 196 -23.64 -25.23 -3.01
N GLY A 197 -23.87 -26.44 -2.47
CA GLY A 197 -25.00 -26.69 -1.58
C GLY A 197 -24.97 -25.84 -0.31
N SER A 198 -23.79 -25.65 0.29
CA SER A 198 -23.61 -24.78 1.45
C SER A 198 -23.83 -23.31 1.10
N TYR A 199 -23.31 -22.84 -0.04
CA TYR A 199 -23.35 -21.45 -0.44
C TYR A 199 -24.74 -20.97 -0.89
N LEU A 200 -25.65 -21.89 -1.24
CA LEU A 200 -27.06 -21.55 -1.46
C LEU A 200 -27.73 -20.92 -0.24
N GLU A 201 -27.29 -21.30 0.96
CA GLU A 201 -27.79 -20.78 2.22
C GLU A 201 -26.94 -19.61 2.76
N THR A 202 -25.92 -19.18 2.00
CA THR A 202 -24.99 -18.11 2.38
C THR A 202 -25.35 -16.80 1.70
N ASP A 203 -25.53 -15.74 2.50
CA ASP A 203 -25.77 -14.38 2.03
C ASP A 203 -24.94 -13.37 2.85
N VAL A 204 -23.95 -12.74 2.22
CA VAL A 204 -23.08 -11.74 2.86
C VAL A 204 -23.39 -10.30 2.43
N ARG A 205 -24.54 -10.05 1.79
CA ARG A 205 -24.89 -8.70 1.30
C ARG A 205 -24.98 -7.66 2.41
N ALA A 206 -25.42 -8.07 3.60
CA ALA A 206 -25.52 -7.21 4.77
C ALA A 206 -24.16 -6.67 5.24
N VAL A 207 -23.06 -7.33 4.89
CA VAL A 207 -21.70 -6.96 5.29
C VAL A 207 -21.11 -5.89 4.36
N LEU A 208 -21.54 -5.84 3.09
CA LEU A 208 -20.96 -4.95 2.08
C LEU A 208 -20.88 -3.46 2.50
N PRO A 209 -21.91 -2.85 3.13
CA PRO A 209 -21.85 -1.46 3.57
C PRO A 209 -20.82 -1.17 4.67
N SER A 210 -20.37 -2.21 5.39
CA SER A 210 -19.39 -2.08 6.46
C SER A 210 -17.94 -2.08 5.97
N ILE A 211 -17.67 -2.51 4.74
CA ILE A 211 -16.33 -2.52 4.14
C ILE A 211 -15.84 -1.08 3.94
N GLN A 212 -14.80 -0.68 4.68
CA GLN A 212 -14.24 0.69 4.66
C GLN A 212 -12.98 0.83 3.81
N VAL A 213 -12.38 -0.29 3.38
CA VAL A 213 -11.13 -0.29 2.64
C VAL A 213 -11.36 0.11 1.17
N PRO A 214 -10.37 0.71 0.49
CA PRO A 214 -10.47 0.99 -0.94
C PRO A 214 -10.86 -0.28 -1.69
N THR A 215 -11.90 -0.19 -2.53
CA THR A 215 -12.44 -1.37 -3.22
C THR A 215 -12.51 -1.16 -4.73
N LEU A 216 -12.05 -2.15 -5.50
CA LEU A 216 -12.22 -2.27 -6.95
C LEU A 216 -13.12 -3.46 -7.25
N VAL A 217 -14.13 -3.25 -8.10
CA VAL A 217 -14.99 -4.30 -8.63
C VAL A 217 -14.82 -4.36 -10.14
N LEU A 218 -14.35 -5.50 -10.63
CA LEU A 218 -14.17 -5.81 -12.04
C LEU A 218 -15.35 -6.65 -12.51
N VAL A 219 -16.00 -6.23 -13.60
CA VAL A 219 -17.24 -6.84 -14.10
C VAL A 219 -17.07 -7.24 -15.56
N ASP A 220 -17.29 -8.51 -15.88
CA ASP A 220 -17.53 -8.98 -17.24
C ASP A 220 -18.92 -8.57 -17.66
N THR A 221 -19.04 -7.86 -18.78
CA THR A 221 -20.32 -7.52 -19.38
C THR A 221 -20.92 -8.70 -20.14
N ASP A 222 -20.09 -9.69 -20.50
CA ASP A 222 -20.53 -10.92 -21.16
C ASP A 222 -20.92 -11.93 -20.08
N ALA A 223 -22.15 -11.80 -19.56
CA ALA A 223 -22.72 -12.70 -18.57
C ALA A 223 -22.41 -14.18 -18.89
N PHE A 224 -21.97 -14.94 -17.89
CA PHE A 224 -21.59 -16.33 -18.11
C PHE A 224 -21.98 -17.23 -16.95
N TYR A 225 -22.37 -18.46 -17.27
CA TYR A 225 -22.86 -19.43 -16.31
C TYR A 225 -23.99 -18.85 -15.44
N GLU A 226 -23.71 -18.60 -14.16
CA GLU A 226 -24.60 -17.98 -13.17
C GLU A 226 -23.96 -16.72 -12.55
N VAL A 227 -22.94 -16.16 -13.22
CA VAL A 227 -22.26 -14.92 -12.85
C VAL A 227 -22.79 -13.82 -13.76
N LEU A 228 -23.57 -12.92 -13.17
CA LEU A 228 -24.32 -11.89 -13.87
C LEU A 228 -23.68 -10.50 -13.63
N PRO A 229 -23.50 -9.66 -14.67
CA PRO A 229 -22.91 -8.34 -14.53
C PRO A 229 -23.61 -7.49 -13.47
N GLU A 230 -24.95 -7.60 -13.40
CA GLU A 230 -25.81 -6.87 -12.46
C GLU A 230 -25.42 -7.16 -11.01
N THR A 231 -24.93 -8.37 -10.70
CA THR A 231 -24.44 -8.73 -9.36
C THR A 231 -23.18 -7.94 -9.02
N GLY A 232 -22.24 -7.79 -9.97
CA GLY A 232 -21.05 -6.97 -9.78
C GLY A 232 -21.39 -5.49 -9.54
N HIS A 233 -22.31 -4.93 -10.33
CA HIS A 233 -22.80 -3.55 -10.13
C HIS A 233 -23.51 -3.37 -8.79
N PHE A 234 -24.34 -4.34 -8.39
CA PHE A 234 -24.99 -4.34 -7.09
C PHE A 234 -23.95 -4.31 -5.96
N VAL A 235 -22.96 -5.21 -5.99
CA VAL A 235 -21.91 -5.27 -4.97
C VAL A 235 -21.19 -3.94 -4.84
N ALA A 236 -20.77 -3.35 -5.96
CA ALA A 236 -20.10 -2.05 -5.96
C ALA A 236 -21.00 -0.93 -5.41
N SER A 237 -22.30 -0.96 -5.70
CA SER A 237 -23.25 0.04 -5.20
C SER A 237 -23.43 0.00 -3.67
N LYS A 238 -23.14 -1.15 -3.05
CA LYS A 238 -23.28 -1.37 -1.61
C LYS A 238 -22.00 -1.10 -0.81
N ILE A 239 -20.84 -1.09 -1.45
CA ILE A 239 -19.56 -0.83 -0.79
C ILE A 239 -19.20 0.66 -0.92
N PRO A 240 -19.05 1.41 0.19
CA PRO A 240 -18.68 2.81 0.17
C PRO A 240 -17.39 3.08 -0.63
N GLY A 241 -17.48 3.97 -1.62
CA GLY A 241 -16.30 4.37 -2.41
C GLY A 241 -15.75 3.30 -3.36
N ALA A 242 -16.46 2.18 -3.57
CA ALA A 242 -16.05 1.18 -4.53
C ALA A 242 -16.02 1.74 -5.96
N ARG A 243 -15.01 1.31 -6.72
CA ARG A 243 -14.84 1.67 -8.13
C ARG A 243 -15.22 0.48 -9.00
N VAL A 244 -16.01 0.72 -10.04
CA VAL A 244 -16.35 -0.31 -11.03
C VAL A 244 -15.53 -0.12 -12.29
N VAL A 245 -15.00 -1.22 -12.81
CA VAL A 245 -14.41 -1.26 -14.15
C VAL A 245 -14.98 -2.46 -14.91
N GLU A 246 -15.49 -2.18 -16.11
CA GLU A 246 -16.11 -3.18 -16.97
C GLU A 246 -15.13 -3.68 -18.03
N HIS A 247 -15.23 -4.96 -18.34
CA HIS A 247 -14.52 -5.65 -19.40
C HIS A 247 -15.47 -6.58 -20.13
N SER A 248 -15.11 -7.02 -21.33
CA SER A 248 -15.89 -7.99 -22.12
C SER A 248 -14.96 -9.14 -22.50
N SER A 249 -15.38 -10.39 -22.28
CA SER A 249 -14.67 -11.58 -22.76
C SER A 249 -14.76 -11.74 -24.28
N GLN A 250 -15.62 -10.97 -24.94
CA GLN A 250 -15.94 -10.99 -26.37
C GLN A 250 -16.37 -12.39 -26.84
N GLY A 251 -17.04 -13.14 -25.96
CA GLY A 251 -17.44 -14.53 -26.21
C GLY A 251 -16.27 -15.53 -26.18
N GLY A 252 -15.09 -15.12 -25.71
CA GLY A 252 -13.99 -16.02 -25.36
C GLY A 252 -14.22 -16.71 -24.01
N HIS A 253 -13.28 -17.58 -23.63
CA HIS A 253 -13.35 -18.29 -22.34
C HIS A 253 -13.43 -17.31 -21.16
N HIS A 254 -14.32 -17.61 -20.22
CA HIS A 254 -14.76 -16.72 -19.15
C HIS A 254 -13.95 -16.84 -17.87
N PHE A 255 -13.16 -17.91 -17.70
CA PHE A 255 -12.13 -17.91 -16.65
C PHE A 255 -11.22 -16.69 -16.81
N HIS A 256 -11.09 -15.91 -15.74
CA HIS A 256 -10.52 -14.57 -15.75
C HIS A 256 -9.06 -14.50 -16.25
N TRP A 257 -8.32 -15.62 -16.27
CA TRP A 257 -6.94 -15.69 -16.79
C TRP A 257 -6.85 -15.90 -18.32
N TYR A 258 -7.96 -16.10 -19.04
CA TYR A 258 -7.97 -16.22 -20.50
C TYR A 258 -8.18 -14.87 -21.19
N ALA A 259 -9.34 -14.65 -21.82
CA ALA A 259 -9.56 -13.55 -22.77
C ALA A 259 -9.34 -12.15 -22.16
N ARG A 260 -9.60 -12.01 -20.85
CA ARG A 260 -9.50 -10.74 -20.11
C ARG A 260 -8.29 -10.66 -19.18
N GLY A 261 -7.42 -11.67 -19.16
CA GLY A 261 -6.34 -11.78 -18.16
C GLY A 261 -5.45 -10.54 -18.09
N ASP A 262 -5.02 -10.03 -19.24
CA ASP A 262 -4.18 -8.83 -19.31
C ASP A 262 -4.91 -7.57 -18.82
N ALA A 263 -6.17 -7.40 -19.22
CA ALA A 263 -6.97 -6.23 -18.82
C ALA A 263 -7.21 -6.19 -17.31
N ILE A 264 -7.45 -7.36 -16.69
CA ILE A 264 -7.60 -7.50 -15.25
C ILE A 264 -6.29 -7.18 -14.53
N VAL A 265 -5.16 -7.74 -14.99
CA VAL A 265 -3.83 -7.46 -14.43
C VAL A 265 -3.52 -5.97 -14.48
N ASP A 266 -3.79 -5.32 -15.62
CA ASP A 266 -3.53 -3.89 -15.81
C ASP A 266 -4.37 -3.00 -14.90
N GLU A 267 -5.65 -3.33 -14.70
CA GLU A 267 -6.51 -2.57 -13.78
C GLU A 267 -6.13 -2.81 -12.31
N VAL A 268 -5.81 -4.05 -11.93
CA VAL A 268 -5.25 -4.37 -10.60
C VAL A 268 -3.97 -3.55 -10.35
N GLY A 269 -3.05 -3.54 -11.32
CA GLY A 269 -1.82 -2.76 -11.24
C GLY A 269 -2.05 -1.26 -11.07
N ARG A 270 -2.98 -0.68 -11.84
CA ARG A 270 -3.37 0.73 -11.71
C ARG A 270 -4.00 1.04 -10.36
N PHE A 271 -4.86 0.16 -9.86
CA PHE A 271 -5.52 0.33 -8.56
C PHE A 271 -4.53 0.28 -7.40
N LEU A 272 -3.63 -0.72 -7.38
CA LEU A 272 -2.58 -0.83 -6.37
C LEU A 272 -1.60 0.35 -6.40
N ALA A 273 -1.26 0.84 -7.60
CA ALA A 273 -0.42 2.03 -7.74
C ALA A 273 -1.09 3.29 -7.17
N ARG A 274 -2.40 3.45 -7.35
CA ARG A 274 -3.16 4.56 -6.77
C ARG A 274 -3.17 4.50 -5.24
N ILE A 275 -3.44 3.34 -4.65
CA ILE A 275 -3.45 3.19 -3.18
C ILE A 275 -2.10 3.61 -2.60
N ARG A 276 -1.01 3.13 -3.18
CA ARG A 276 0.34 3.52 -2.78
C ARG A 276 0.60 5.02 -2.90
N GLN A 277 0.05 5.69 -3.92
CA GLN A 277 0.17 7.15 -4.05
C GLN A 277 -0.65 7.90 -2.98
N GLU A 278 -1.85 7.41 -2.66
CA GLU A 278 -2.70 7.96 -1.60
C GLU A 278 -2.02 7.78 -0.23
N GLU A 279 -1.47 6.60 0.05
CA GLU A 279 -0.73 6.33 1.28
C GLU A 279 0.52 7.20 1.42
N ALA A 280 1.32 7.34 0.36
CA ALA A 280 2.49 8.22 0.35
C ALA A 280 2.13 9.71 0.56
N SER A 281 0.89 10.10 0.29
CA SER A 281 0.43 11.46 0.59
C SER A 281 0.22 11.71 2.08
N PHE A 282 -0.03 10.65 2.88
CA PHE A 282 -0.12 10.73 4.34
C PHE A 282 1.25 10.79 5.03
N ASP A 283 2.33 10.42 4.34
CA ASP A 283 3.72 10.51 4.85
C ASP A 283 4.29 11.94 4.84
N ARG A 284 3.46 12.93 4.48
CA ARG A 284 3.79 14.34 4.61
C ARG A 284 3.49 14.80 6.02
N VAL A 285 4.54 15.16 6.76
CA VAL A 285 4.41 15.70 8.11
C VAL A 285 4.86 17.15 8.15
N LEU A 286 4.24 17.94 9.02
CA LEU A 286 4.70 19.31 9.28
C LEU A 286 5.98 19.26 10.12
N ALA A 287 7.06 19.87 9.63
CA ALA A 287 8.33 19.96 10.36
C ALA A 287 8.99 21.34 10.18
N THR A 288 9.84 21.73 11.14
CA THR A 288 10.73 22.88 11.00
C THR A 288 12.11 22.41 10.60
N VAL A 289 12.60 22.90 9.46
CA VAL A 289 13.96 22.65 8.97
C VAL A 289 14.89 23.77 9.39
N LEU A 290 16.10 23.41 9.81
CA LEU A 290 17.20 24.31 10.15
C LEU A 290 18.38 24.01 9.21
N PHE A 291 18.88 25.05 8.57
CA PHE A 291 20.13 25.02 7.83
C PHE A 291 21.13 25.95 8.48
N THR A 292 22.37 25.48 8.65
CA THR A 292 23.49 26.30 9.11
C THR A 292 24.67 26.17 8.18
N ASP A 293 25.50 27.19 8.12
CA ASP A 293 26.69 27.24 7.25
C ASP A 293 27.77 28.14 7.87
N ILE A 294 29.05 27.77 7.77
CA ILE A 294 30.14 28.62 8.27
C ILE A 294 30.40 29.74 7.28
N VAL A 295 30.44 30.98 7.76
CA VAL A 295 30.66 32.14 6.89
C VAL A 295 32.13 32.23 6.51
N GLY A 296 32.41 32.39 5.20
CA GLY A 296 33.78 32.52 4.67
C GLY A 296 34.62 31.25 4.81
N SER A 297 33.98 30.08 4.80
CA SER A 297 34.65 28.81 5.07
C SER A 297 35.73 28.43 4.05
N THR A 298 35.57 28.83 2.79
CA THR A 298 36.55 28.54 1.74
C THR A 298 37.84 29.34 1.96
N GLU A 299 37.70 30.63 2.27
CA GLU A 299 38.82 31.51 2.60
C GLU A 299 39.54 31.05 3.87
N LEU A 300 38.77 30.70 4.91
CA LEU A 300 39.31 30.22 6.18
C LEU A 300 40.03 28.87 6.02
N ALA A 301 39.50 27.96 5.20
CA ALA A 301 40.16 26.70 4.90
C ALA A 301 41.51 26.91 4.19
N ALA A 302 41.57 27.85 3.24
CA ALA A 302 42.80 28.20 2.52
C ALA A 302 43.87 28.80 3.44
N GLU A 303 43.48 29.64 4.42
CA GLU A 303 44.40 30.24 5.38
C GLU A 303 44.95 29.23 6.39
N LEU A 304 44.08 28.36 6.93
CA LEU A 304 44.44 27.40 7.98
C LEU A 304 45.17 26.17 7.45
N GLY A 305 44.91 25.79 6.20
CA GLY A 305 45.32 24.53 5.59
C GLY A 305 44.51 23.32 6.08
N ASP A 306 44.44 22.29 5.24
CA ASP A 306 43.51 21.15 5.36
C ASP A 306 43.44 20.50 6.75
N ARG A 307 44.58 20.34 7.42
CA ARG A 307 44.63 19.66 8.72
C ARG A 307 43.93 20.48 9.81
N ARG A 308 44.26 21.77 9.92
CA ARG A 308 43.68 22.67 10.93
C ARG A 308 42.22 22.98 10.62
N TRP A 309 41.87 23.10 9.33
CA TRP A 309 40.49 23.23 8.90
C TRP A 309 39.65 22.02 9.34
N ARG A 310 40.14 20.79 9.11
CA ARG A 310 39.46 19.57 9.54
C ARG A 310 39.27 19.51 11.05
N GLU A 311 40.30 19.82 11.83
CA GLU A 311 40.21 19.88 13.30
C GLU A 311 39.16 20.91 13.78
N LEU A 312 39.06 22.05 13.09
CA LEU A 312 38.07 23.09 13.39
C LEU A 312 36.64 22.65 13.04
N VAL A 313 36.44 22.07 11.85
CA VAL A 313 35.14 21.54 11.41
C VAL A 313 34.67 20.41 12.34
N GLU A 314 35.56 19.53 12.78
CA GLU A 314 35.22 18.47 13.76
C GLU A 314 34.73 19.04 15.10
N ARG A 315 35.38 20.10 15.61
CA ARG A 315 34.96 20.80 16.84
C ARG A 315 33.63 21.53 16.63
N HIS A 316 33.44 22.15 15.47
CA HIS A 316 32.16 22.75 15.09
C HIS A 316 31.04 21.70 15.08
N HIS A 317 31.25 20.56 14.40
CA HIS A 317 30.26 19.49 14.30
C HIS A 317 29.89 18.90 15.66
N ALA A 318 30.87 18.69 16.53
CA ALA A 318 30.62 18.21 17.90
C ALA A 318 29.78 19.21 18.72
N THR A 319 30.04 20.51 18.56
CA THR A 319 29.28 21.58 19.22
C THR A 319 27.83 21.61 18.73
N VAL A 320 27.62 21.59 17.41
CA VAL A 320 26.28 21.59 16.81
C VAL A 320 25.49 20.35 17.22
N ARG A 321 26.08 19.15 17.14
CA ARG A 321 25.42 17.90 17.55
C ARG A 321 24.98 17.90 19.02
N THR A 322 25.79 18.48 19.91
CA THR A 322 25.44 18.64 21.33
C THR A 322 24.19 19.52 21.49
N LEU A 323 24.11 20.61 20.72
CA LEU A 323 22.96 21.51 20.74
C LEU A 323 21.72 20.89 20.10
N LEU A 324 21.87 20.20 18.96
CA LEU A 324 20.77 19.45 18.35
C LEU A 324 20.17 18.45 19.35
N ALA A 325 21.01 17.66 20.03
CA ALA A 325 20.55 16.75 21.08
C ALA A 325 19.81 17.48 22.22
N ARG A 326 20.37 18.59 22.72
CA ARG A 326 19.77 19.40 23.80
C ARG A 326 18.40 19.96 23.43
N TYR A 327 18.24 20.45 22.20
CA TYR A 327 17.00 21.03 21.70
C TYR A 327 16.10 20.02 20.98
N ARG A 328 16.43 18.72 21.05
CA ARG A 328 15.68 17.62 20.41
C ARG A 328 15.48 17.84 18.91
N GLY A 329 16.54 18.28 18.23
CA GLY A 329 16.65 18.29 16.78
C GLY A 329 17.30 17.02 16.28
N THR A 330 16.89 16.57 15.10
CA THR A 330 17.47 15.40 14.43
C THR A 330 18.33 15.88 13.27
N GLU A 331 19.61 15.51 13.27
CA GLU A 331 20.53 15.72 12.14
C GLU A 331 20.04 14.90 10.94
N MET A 332 19.83 15.56 9.81
CA MET A 332 19.41 14.93 8.56
C MET A 332 20.61 14.68 7.66
N ASP A 333 21.46 15.70 7.50
CA ASP A 333 22.66 15.65 6.66
C ASP A 333 23.67 16.73 7.07
N THR A 334 24.91 16.56 6.62
CA THR A 334 25.98 17.57 6.70
C THR A 334 26.60 17.77 5.32
N ALA A 335 26.64 19.02 4.84
CA ALA A 335 27.24 19.36 3.57
C ALA A 335 28.56 20.11 3.83
N GLY A 336 29.66 19.38 3.98
CA GLY A 336 30.95 19.96 4.32
C GLY A 336 30.96 20.50 5.75
N ASP A 337 30.83 21.81 5.86
CA ASP A 337 30.85 22.61 7.09
C ASP A 337 29.46 23.09 7.54
N GLY A 338 28.42 22.84 6.74
CA GLY A 338 27.03 23.15 7.06
C GLY A 338 26.23 21.96 7.60
N PHE A 339 25.14 22.26 8.32
CA PHE A 339 24.18 21.27 8.83
C PHE A 339 22.80 21.46 8.20
N PHE A 340 22.12 20.34 7.96
CA PHE A 340 20.68 20.27 7.77
C PHE A 340 20.08 19.43 8.91
N ALA A 341 19.16 20.03 9.67
CA ALA A 341 18.46 19.37 10.76
C ALA A 341 16.94 19.62 10.68
N ALA A 342 16.16 18.72 11.28
CA ALA A 342 14.72 18.84 11.40
C ALA A 342 14.25 18.81 12.86
N PHE A 343 13.15 19.52 13.14
CA PHE A 343 12.51 19.63 14.43
C PHE A 343 10.99 19.48 14.27
N GLU A 344 10.31 18.93 15.27
CA GLU A 344 8.84 18.84 15.30
C GLU A 344 8.17 20.21 15.44
N GLY A 345 8.89 21.27 15.82
CA GLY A 345 8.30 22.60 15.96
C GLY A 345 9.31 23.75 16.00
N PRO A 346 8.86 24.97 15.65
CA PRO A 346 9.74 26.10 15.35
C PRO A 346 10.47 26.68 16.56
N ALA A 347 9.83 26.68 17.73
CA ALA A 347 10.41 27.28 18.93
C ALA A 347 11.74 26.61 19.36
N ARG A 348 11.80 25.28 19.29
CA ARG A 348 13.04 24.52 19.59
C ARG A 348 14.11 24.79 18.54
N ALA A 349 13.72 24.78 17.26
CA ALA A 349 14.63 24.99 16.15
C ALA A 349 15.29 26.39 16.20
N VAL A 350 14.49 27.46 16.40
CA VAL A 350 15.00 28.84 16.48
C VAL A 350 15.92 29.03 17.69
N ARG A 351 15.55 28.50 18.86
CA ARG A 351 16.43 28.56 20.05
C ARG A 351 17.72 27.77 19.85
N CYS A 352 17.66 26.64 19.16
CA CYS A 352 18.85 25.87 18.80
C CYS A 352 19.76 26.67 17.86
N ALA A 353 19.20 27.33 16.84
CA ALA A 353 19.96 28.14 15.90
C ALA A 353 20.70 29.30 16.61
N LEU A 354 20.01 30.04 17.48
CA LEU A 354 20.62 31.09 18.31
C LEU A 354 21.74 30.54 19.20
N ALA A 355 21.50 29.39 19.84
CA ALA A 355 22.52 28.76 20.67
C ALA A 355 23.74 28.29 19.86
N ILE A 356 23.54 27.84 18.61
CA ILE A 356 24.64 27.48 17.70
C ILE A 356 25.45 28.73 17.36
N THR A 357 24.81 29.82 16.95
CA THR A 357 25.52 31.06 16.59
C THR A 357 26.37 31.61 17.73
N ASP A 358 25.93 31.45 18.99
CA ASP A 358 26.70 31.88 20.16
C ASP A 358 27.82 30.90 20.53
N ALA A 359 27.53 29.60 20.51
CA ALA A 359 28.47 28.56 20.96
C ALA A 359 29.69 28.39 20.04
N VAL A 360 29.59 28.80 18.78
CA VAL A 360 30.70 28.71 17.82
C VAL A 360 31.68 29.88 17.89
N ARG A 361 31.30 31.03 18.49
CA ARG A 361 32.17 32.22 18.61
C ARG A 361 33.53 31.92 19.25
N PRO A 362 33.64 31.12 20.34
CA PRO A 362 34.92 30.76 20.94
C PRO A 362 35.83 29.90 20.04
N LEU A 363 35.28 29.33 18.96
CA LEU A 363 36.06 28.60 17.95
C LEU A 363 36.70 29.55 16.92
N GLY A 364 36.41 30.85 16.98
CA GLY A 364 36.92 31.85 16.05
C GLY A 364 36.20 31.86 14.70
N ILE A 365 34.97 31.32 14.63
CA ILE A 365 34.15 31.28 13.43
C ILE A 365 32.79 31.92 13.67
N GLU A 366 32.15 32.30 12.58
CA GLU A 366 30.77 32.77 12.55
C GLU A 366 29.93 31.85 11.68
N VAL A 367 28.69 31.62 12.10
CA VAL A 367 27.73 30.77 11.40
C VAL A 367 26.51 31.60 11.06
N ARG A 368 25.95 31.35 9.88
CA ARG A 368 24.63 31.85 9.48
C ARG A 368 23.62 30.72 9.55
N ALA A 369 22.36 31.04 9.86
CA ALA A 369 21.29 30.06 9.96
C ALA A 369 20.00 30.52 9.28
N GLY A 370 19.27 29.56 8.73
CA GLY A 370 17.95 29.79 8.15
C GLY A 370 16.96 28.71 8.55
N LEU A 371 15.73 29.13 8.84
CA LEU A 371 14.66 28.22 9.24
C LEU A 371 13.38 28.43 8.45
N HIS A 372 12.68 27.32 8.23
CA HIS A 372 11.35 27.29 7.64
C HIS A 372 10.52 26.16 8.24
N THR A 373 9.22 26.38 8.41
CA THR A 373 8.26 25.33 8.77
C THR A 373 7.32 25.10 7.61
N GLY A 374 7.19 23.84 7.20
CA GLY A 374 6.30 23.43 6.11
C GLY A 374 6.13 21.91 6.06
N GLU A 375 5.27 21.44 5.18
CA GLU A 375 5.13 20.00 4.92
C GLU A 375 6.42 19.46 4.31
N VAL A 376 6.92 18.38 4.89
CA VAL A 376 8.07 17.65 4.40
C VAL A 376 7.67 16.21 4.10
N GLU A 377 8.23 15.68 3.03
CA GLU A 377 8.12 14.26 2.70
C GLU A 377 9.12 13.50 3.56
N ARG A 378 8.64 12.54 4.36
CA ARG A 378 9.51 11.60 5.07
C ARG A 378 9.59 10.30 4.29
N VAL A 379 10.80 9.95 3.88
CA VAL A 379 11.13 8.62 3.35
C VAL A 379 12.27 8.10 4.21
N ASP A 380 11.98 7.08 5.02
CA ASP A 380 12.88 6.56 6.05
C ASP A 380 13.37 7.66 7.04
N ALA A 381 14.69 7.84 7.15
CA ALA A 381 15.34 8.86 7.97
C ALA A 381 15.64 10.16 7.20
N LYS A 382 15.23 10.28 5.92
CA LYS A 382 15.46 11.47 5.10
C LYS A 382 14.22 12.34 5.02
N VAL A 383 14.46 13.64 4.96
CA VAL A 383 13.44 14.67 4.86
C VAL A 383 13.64 15.42 3.55
N GLY A 384 12.59 15.49 2.74
CA GLY A 384 12.59 16.10 1.41
C GLY A 384 11.43 17.08 1.18
N GLY A 385 11.37 17.62 -0.03
CA GLY A 385 10.27 18.49 -0.47
C GLY A 385 10.60 19.98 -0.51
N LEU A 386 9.58 20.78 -0.85
CA LEU A 386 9.73 22.21 -1.07
C LEU A 386 10.17 22.97 0.20
N ALA A 387 9.72 22.52 1.38
CA ALA A 387 10.09 23.13 2.65
C ALA A 387 11.61 23.09 2.93
N VAL A 388 12.28 22.00 2.55
CA VAL A 388 13.75 21.84 2.63
C VAL A 388 14.43 22.89 1.74
N SER A 389 13.95 23.05 0.50
CA SER A 389 14.49 24.04 -0.43
C SER A 389 14.29 25.47 0.08
N ILE A 390 13.12 25.78 0.64
CA ILE A 390 12.84 27.10 1.23
C ILE A 390 13.79 27.37 2.40
N GLY A 391 13.93 26.44 3.34
CA GLY A 391 14.84 26.58 4.49
C GLY A 391 16.28 26.87 4.08
N ALA A 392 16.82 26.11 3.12
CA ALA A 392 18.17 26.31 2.62
C ALA A 392 18.35 27.69 1.96
N ARG A 393 17.33 28.18 1.24
CA ARG A 393 17.36 29.50 0.60
C ARG A 393 17.22 30.64 1.61
N VAL A 394 16.42 30.45 2.66
CA VAL A 394 16.36 31.40 3.79
C VAL A 394 17.73 31.49 4.48
N ALA A 395 18.43 30.37 4.68
CA ALA A 395 19.77 30.37 5.27
C ALA A 395 20.79 31.09 4.37
N ALA A 396 20.69 30.92 3.06
CA ALA A 396 21.58 31.59 2.11
C ALA A 396 21.43 33.12 2.09
N LEU A 397 20.27 33.66 2.51
CA LEU A 397 20.04 35.10 2.66
C LEU A 397 20.61 35.67 3.96
N ALA A 398 20.95 34.82 4.94
CA ALA A 398 21.42 35.26 6.24
C ALA A 398 22.86 35.78 6.18
N ALA A 399 23.09 36.91 6.85
CA ALA A 399 24.40 37.51 7.05
C ALA A 399 25.21 36.75 8.13
N SER A 400 26.42 37.24 8.43
CA SER A 400 27.26 36.64 9.47
C SER A 400 26.63 36.72 10.85
N SER A 401 26.71 35.61 11.60
CA SER A 401 26.11 35.47 12.93
C SER A 401 24.60 35.76 12.97
N GLU A 402 23.90 35.60 11.83
CA GLU A 402 22.49 35.92 11.68
C GLU A 402 21.62 34.66 11.61
N VAL A 403 20.46 34.72 12.27
CA VAL A 403 19.39 33.71 12.17
C VAL A 403 18.20 34.32 11.44
N LEU A 404 17.94 33.84 10.22
CA LEU A 404 16.76 34.21 9.44
C LEU A 404 15.67 33.14 9.52
N VAL A 405 14.42 33.57 9.49
CA VAL A 405 13.26 32.69 9.48
C VAL A 405 12.24 33.13 8.44
N SER A 406 11.50 32.18 7.86
CA SER A 406 10.36 32.51 6.99
C SER A 406 9.20 33.10 7.79
N GLN A 407 8.26 33.76 7.11
CA GLN A 407 7.02 34.24 7.72
C GLN A 407 6.27 33.14 8.50
N THR A 408 6.16 31.92 7.96
CA THR A 408 5.50 30.79 8.62
C THR A 408 6.07 30.48 10.01
N VAL A 409 7.40 30.54 10.17
CA VAL A 409 8.06 30.32 11.46
C VAL A 409 7.69 31.44 12.43
N ARG A 410 7.74 32.70 11.99
CA ARG A 410 7.34 33.85 12.80
C ARG A 410 5.89 33.73 13.26
N ASP A 411 4.98 33.37 12.36
CA ASP A 411 3.55 33.27 12.63
C ASP A 411 3.21 32.12 13.58
N LEU A 412 3.98 31.02 13.55
CA LEU A 412 3.87 29.92 14.51
C LEU A 412 4.55 30.20 15.87
N MET A 413 5.26 31.32 16.00
CA MET A 413 5.96 31.73 17.23
C MET A 413 5.35 32.97 17.89
N VAL A 414 4.09 33.27 17.57
CA VAL A 414 3.30 34.30 18.27
C VAL A 414 3.23 33.97 19.76
N GLY A 415 3.64 34.93 20.61
CA GLY A 415 3.71 34.76 22.06
C GLY A 415 5.07 34.27 22.59
N SER A 416 6.09 34.11 21.74
CA SER A 416 7.47 33.92 22.19
C SER A 416 8.09 35.22 22.73
N ASP A 417 9.15 35.08 23.52
CA ASP A 417 10.03 36.14 24.05
C ASP A 417 10.99 36.71 22.99
N LEU A 418 11.01 36.13 21.79
CA LEU A 418 11.91 36.51 20.69
C LEU A 418 11.31 37.64 19.84
N VAL A 419 12.18 38.50 19.33
CA VAL A 419 11.82 39.59 18.42
C VAL A 419 12.10 39.17 17.00
N PHE A 420 11.16 39.44 16.09
CA PHE A 420 11.30 39.15 14.67
C PHE A 420 11.24 40.47 13.89
N ALA A 421 12.39 40.94 13.40
CA ALA A 421 12.45 42.15 12.59
C ALA A 421 12.34 41.79 11.11
N ASP A 422 11.46 42.48 10.40
CA ASP A 422 11.17 42.23 8.98
C ASP A 422 12.38 42.57 8.09
N ARG A 423 12.71 41.66 7.18
CA ARG A 423 13.78 41.82 6.17
C ARG A 423 13.24 41.82 4.75
N GLY A 424 11.93 42.05 4.60
CA GLY A 424 11.27 42.21 3.31
C GLY A 424 11.00 40.89 2.61
N SER A 425 10.47 40.99 1.40
CA SER A 425 10.10 39.87 0.54
C SER A 425 11.20 39.57 -0.48
N HIS A 426 11.49 38.28 -0.66
CA HIS A 426 12.53 37.77 -1.55
C HIS A 426 11.96 36.72 -2.51
N GLU A 427 12.45 36.68 -3.74
CA GLU A 427 12.22 35.55 -4.64
C GLU A 427 13.31 34.49 -4.38
N LEU A 428 12.90 33.30 -3.96
CA LEU A 428 13.83 32.23 -3.65
C LEU A 428 14.01 31.36 -4.91
N LYS A 429 15.26 31.17 -5.35
CA LYS A 429 15.57 30.41 -6.56
C LYS A 429 14.92 29.01 -6.54
N GLY A 430 14.04 28.76 -7.50
CA GLY A 430 13.35 27.48 -7.68
C GLY A 430 12.11 27.29 -6.80
N VAL A 431 11.68 28.32 -6.06
CA VAL A 431 10.48 28.32 -5.24
C VAL A 431 9.47 29.32 -5.82
N PRO A 432 8.23 28.92 -6.13
CA PRO A 432 7.20 29.85 -6.60
C PRO A 432 6.87 30.93 -5.57
N GLY A 433 6.57 32.14 -6.06
CA GLY A 433 6.07 33.26 -5.25
C GLY A 433 7.16 34.08 -4.55
N THR A 434 6.71 35.06 -3.76
CA THR A 434 7.58 35.92 -2.96
C THR A 434 7.48 35.52 -1.48
N TRP A 435 8.62 35.51 -0.81
CA TRP A 435 8.77 34.99 0.54
C TRP A 435 9.28 36.06 1.49
N ARG A 436 8.48 36.41 2.49
CA ARG A 436 8.91 37.36 3.52
C ARG A 436 9.75 36.67 4.57
N VAL A 437 10.90 37.26 4.90
CA VAL A 437 11.85 36.72 5.87
C VAL A 437 12.08 37.69 7.01
N TYR A 438 12.41 37.15 8.17
CA TYR A 438 12.59 37.90 9.41
C TYR A 438 13.91 37.52 10.05
N VAL A 439 14.64 38.51 10.59
CA VAL A 439 15.78 38.25 11.46
C VAL A 439 15.30 38.06 12.89
N VAL A 440 15.87 37.08 13.58
CA VAL A 440 15.57 36.79 14.98
C VAL A 440 16.54 37.55 15.89
N GLY A 441 15.98 38.25 16.88
CA GLY A 441 16.73 38.90 17.97
C GLY A 441 16.17 38.52 19.34
N GLN A 442 16.93 38.80 20.40
CA GLN A 442 16.46 38.70 21.79
C GLN A 442 16.00 40.07 22.30
N HIS A 443 15.02 40.09 23.20
CA HIS A 443 14.69 41.31 23.95
C HIS A 443 15.90 41.72 24.79
N SER A 444 16.44 42.92 24.54
CA SER A 444 17.33 43.59 25.49
C SER A 444 16.47 44.01 26.70
N ASN A 445 16.62 43.33 27.84
CA ASN A 445 16.21 43.93 29.10
C ASN A 445 17.28 44.95 29.47
N ASP A 446 17.04 46.22 29.13
CA ASP A 446 17.75 47.37 29.72
C ASP A 446 17.38 47.54 31.21
#